data_AF-A0A9W9J352-F1
#
_entry.id   AF-A0A9W9J352-F1
#
_cell.length_a   1.000
_cell.length_b   1.000
_cell.length_c   1.000
_cell.angle_alpha   90.00
_cell.angle_beta   90.00
_cell.angle_gamma   90.00
#
_symmetry.space_group_name_H-M   'P 1'
#
loop_
_entity.id
_entity.type
_entity.pdbx_description
1 polymer ?
#
loop_
_entity_poly.entity_id
_entity_poly.type
_entity_poly.pdbx_seq_one_letter_code
_entity_poly.pdbx_strand_id
1 'polypeptide(L)'
;MSTTFVSYLNAATGDSLVTGPVPIEPLDCDSGNVYPKMKDRINDTAWELWYFDGGTEDGKTAITISFFRDARGLRDGGFRTQIFAMWPDGTKRNIELFFAESIVTAEGYSPVQAEVHGVWKTVDDAASATFTVAANLSTATLNFSVPNKVSGTLEMRATSGSKAGLPSTEEEALLSPGMYYMRPISLAEVSVDLTFEMVPLPAESEGNEAPEQRKLIFQSGKGGIDRC
;
A
#
# COMPACT_ATOMS: atom_id res chain seq x y z
N MET A 1 5.38 -15.26 25.15
CA MET A 1 4.53 -15.66 24.01
C MET A 1 4.43 -14.46 23.10
N SER A 2 4.58 -14.62 21.79
CA SER A 2 4.28 -13.52 20.85
C SER A 2 2.78 -13.27 20.86
N THR A 3 2.40 -12.01 20.65
CA THR A 3 1.02 -11.56 20.53
C THR A 3 0.78 -11.13 19.10
N THR A 4 -0.40 -11.40 18.56
CA THR A 4 -0.85 -10.82 17.30
C THR A 4 -1.66 -9.56 17.59
N PHE A 5 -1.14 -8.42 17.15
CA PHE A 5 -1.88 -7.15 17.16
C PHE A 5 -2.72 -7.08 15.88
N VAL A 6 -3.98 -6.66 16.00
CA VAL A 6 -4.92 -6.60 14.87
C VAL A 6 -5.60 -5.24 14.83
N SER A 7 -5.57 -4.61 13.66
CA SER A 7 -6.37 -3.44 13.31
C SER A 7 -7.24 -3.82 12.13
N TYR A 8 -8.54 -3.94 12.37
CA TYR A 8 -9.50 -4.41 11.38
C TYR A 8 -10.59 -3.37 11.17
N LEU A 9 -10.69 -2.89 9.93
CA LEU A 9 -11.74 -1.99 9.49
C LEU A 9 -12.58 -2.66 8.39
N ASN A 10 -13.90 -2.52 8.48
CA ASN A 10 -14.88 -3.05 7.55
C ASN A 10 -15.89 -1.98 7.15
N ALA A 11 -15.80 -1.55 5.88
CA ALA A 11 -16.64 -0.53 5.26
C ALA A 11 -18.14 -0.91 5.24
N ALA A 12 -18.47 -2.20 5.20
CA ALA A 12 -19.85 -2.68 5.11
C ALA A 12 -20.62 -2.57 6.43
N THR A 13 -19.93 -2.46 7.56
CA THR A 13 -20.56 -2.39 8.89
C THR A 13 -21.00 -0.97 9.27
N GLY A 14 -20.41 0.06 8.64
CA GLY A 14 -20.60 1.46 9.01
C GLY A 14 -19.90 1.90 10.30
N ASP A 15 -19.31 0.98 11.08
CA ASP A 15 -18.67 1.30 12.37
C ASP A 15 -17.21 1.76 12.24
N SER A 16 -16.56 1.44 11.12
CA SER A 16 -15.14 1.72 10.91
C SER A 16 -14.85 3.16 10.51
N LEU A 17 -15.84 3.91 10.04
CA LEU A 17 -15.74 5.33 9.74
C LEU A 17 -16.68 6.10 10.66
N VAL A 18 -16.13 7.07 11.38
CA VAL A 18 -16.91 7.91 12.29
C VAL A 18 -16.66 9.38 12.00
N THR A 19 -17.64 10.21 12.32
CA THR A 19 -17.46 11.66 12.33
C THR A 19 -16.79 12.10 13.62
N GLY A 20 -15.82 13.02 13.51
CA GLY A 20 -15.12 13.59 14.66
C GLY A 20 -13.88 12.79 15.09
N PRO A 21 -13.19 13.21 16.16
CA PRO A 21 -11.88 12.68 16.51
C PRO A 21 -11.95 11.19 16.89
N VAL A 22 -10.92 10.45 16.49
CA VAL A 22 -10.67 9.06 16.95
C VAL A 22 -9.34 9.03 17.71
N PRO A 23 -9.14 8.05 18.62
CA PRO A 23 -7.84 7.83 19.22
C PRO A 23 -6.77 7.61 18.15
N ILE A 24 -5.65 8.33 18.29
CA ILE A 24 -4.46 8.19 17.44
C ILE A 24 -3.32 7.75 18.35
N GLU A 25 -2.68 6.66 17.98
CA GLU A 25 -1.50 6.17 18.69
C GLU A 25 -0.32 7.11 18.50
N PRO A 26 0.54 7.28 19.52
CA PRO A 26 1.71 8.13 19.41
C PRO A 26 2.68 7.62 18.35
N LEU A 27 3.51 8.50 17.79
CA LEU A 27 4.63 8.11 16.96
C LEU A 27 5.64 7.31 17.78
N ASP A 28 6.18 6.24 17.18
CA ASP A 28 7.30 5.51 17.73
C ASP A 28 8.59 5.96 17.03
N CYS A 29 9.50 6.60 17.77
CA CYS A 29 10.82 6.97 17.25
C CYS A 29 11.63 5.71 16.85
N ASP A 30 12.52 5.87 15.88
CA ASP A 30 13.38 4.82 15.32
C ASP A 30 12.60 3.60 14.79
N SER A 31 11.32 3.79 14.43
CA SER A 31 10.44 2.77 13.86
C SER A 31 9.88 3.21 12.50
N GLY A 32 9.54 2.22 11.67
CA GLY A 32 8.83 2.46 10.42
C GLY A 32 7.37 2.86 10.62
N ASN A 33 6.81 2.78 11.85
CA ASN A 33 5.41 3.12 12.15
C ASN A 33 4.41 2.48 11.15
N VAL A 34 4.73 1.26 10.68
CA VAL A 34 3.98 0.58 9.61
C VAL A 34 2.62 0.12 10.14
N TYR A 35 2.51 -0.23 11.42
CA TYR A 35 1.22 -0.56 12.01
C TYR A 35 0.31 0.69 12.11
N PRO A 36 -1.03 0.55 11.90
CA PRO A 36 -1.96 1.68 11.93
C PRO A 36 -1.92 2.47 13.23
N LYS A 37 -2.05 3.80 13.12
CA LYS A 37 -2.21 4.70 14.27
C LYS A 37 -3.67 4.86 14.68
N MET A 38 -4.61 4.58 13.77
CA MET A 38 -6.06 4.56 14.03
C MET A 38 -6.57 3.11 13.97
N LYS A 39 -6.39 2.38 15.07
CA LYS A 39 -6.54 0.91 15.11
C LYS A 39 -7.97 0.42 14.86
N ASP A 40 -8.93 1.05 15.52
CA ASP A 40 -10.31 0.52 15.62
C ASP A 40 -11.29 1.21 14.67
N ARG A 41 -11.05 2.50 14.38
CA ARG A 41 -11.90 3.36 13.54
C ARG A 41 -11.06 4.47 12.94
N ILE A 42 -11.41 4.92 11.74
CA ILE A 42 -10.87 6.12 11.11
C ILE A 42 -11.91 7.24 11.12
N ASN A 43 -11.47 8.49 11.22
CA ASN A 43 -12.39 9.62 11.12
C ASN A 43 -12.53 10.16 9.68
N ASP A 44 -13.56 10.97 9.46
CA ASP A 44 -13.93 11.55 8.16
C ASP A 44 -12.97 12.61 7.61
N THR A 45 -11.96 13.01 8.38
CA THR A 45 -10.92 13.97 7.98
C THR A 45 -9.52 13.38 7.91
N ALA A 46 -9.31 12.20 8.49
CA ALA A 46 -8.02 11.55 8.57
C ALA A 46 -7.82 10.56 7.43
N TRP A 47 -6.56 10.22 7.21
CA TRP A 47 -6.16 9.21 6.25
C TRP A 47 -4.91 8.52 6.77
N GLU A 48 -4.75 7.24 6.41
CA GLU A 48 -3.48 6.52 6.53
C GLU A 48 -3.06 6.05 5.14
N LEU A 49 -1.77 6.13 4.87
CA LEU A 49 -1.15 5.69 3.62
C LEU A 49 0.03 4.76 3.89
N TRP A 50 0.02 3.65 3.17
CA TRP A 50 1.20 2.82 2.89
C TRP A 50 1.51 2.94 1.40
N TYR A 51 2.63 3.57 1.08
CA TYR A 51 3.03 3.85 -0.29
C TYR A 51 4.28 3.05 -0.63
N PHE A 52 4.28 2.44 -1.80
CA PHE A 52 5.36 1.61 -2.33
C PHE A 52 5.63 2.04 -3.77
N ASP A 53 6.90 2.13 -4.15
CA ASP A 53 7.26 2.43 -5.54
C ASP A 53 8.44 1.61 -6.05
N GLY A 54 8.63 1.68 -7.36
CA GLY A 54 9.77 1.08 -8.03
C GLY A 54 9.88 1.56 -9.46
N GLY A 55 11.10 1.67 -9.98
CA GLY A 55 11.34 1.99 -11.37
C GLY A 55 12.69 1.48 -11.87
N THR A 56 12.80 1.32 -13.19
CA THR A 56 14.06 0.96 -13.85
C THR A 56 14.99 2.17 -13.89
N GLU A 57 16.31 1.92 -13.89
CA GLU A 57 17.33 2.98 -13.89
C GLU A 57 17.25 3.92 -15.11
N ASP A 58 16.77 3.41 -16.25
CA ASP A 58 16.56 4.21 -17.45
C ASP A 58 15.29 5.08 -17.41
N GLY A 59 14.50 5.00 -16.33
CA GLY A 59 13.27 5.77 -16.11
C GLY A 59 12.11 5.40 -17.03
N LYS A 60 12.22 4.30 -17.79
CA LYS A 60 11.21 3.91 -18.80
C LYS A 60 10.10 3.03 -18.23
N THR A 61 10.36 2.38 -17.11
CA THR A 61 9.37 1.53 -16.42
C THR A 61 9.24 2.02 -14.99
N ALA A 62 8.02 2.24 -14.54
CA ALA A 62 7.76 2.70 -13.18
C ALA A 62 6.44 2.12 -12.66
N ILE A 63 6.36 1.95 -11.35
CA ILE A 63 5.14 1.60 -10.64
C ILE A 63 5.08 2.34 -9.31
N THR A 64 3.88 2.77 -8.95
CA THR A 64 3.55 3.22 -7.60
C THR A 64 2.28 2.50 -7.14
N ILE A 65 2.25 2.13 -5.86
CA ILE A 65 1.15 1.43 -5.22
C ILE A 65 0.87 2.13 -3.90
N SER A 66 -0.38 2.45 -3.64
CA SER A 66 -0.83 3.11 -2.43
C SER A 66 -1.98 2.33 -1.81
N PHE A 67 -1.85 1.96 -0.55
CA PHE A 67 -2.95 1.44 0.25
C PHE A 67 -3.47 2.56 1.14
N PHE A 68 -4.76 2.86 1.04
CA PHE A 68 -5.41 3.92 1.80
C PHE A 68 -6.39 3.35 2.81
N ARG A 69 -6.39 3.96 3.98
CA ARG A 69 -7.60 4.09 4.81
C ARG A 69 -7.98 5.56 4.78
N ASP A 70 -9.09 5.90 4.14
CA ASP A 70 -9.62 7.27 4.15
C ASP A 70 -11.13 7.30 3.91
N ALA A 71 -11.76 8.42 4.21
CA ALA A 71 -13.20 8.61 4.01
C ALA A 71 -13.60 8.67 2.53
N ARG A 72 -12.66 8.93 1.62
CA ARG A 72 -12.94 9.11 0.18
C ARG A 72 -13.27 7.76 -0.43
N GLY A 73 -12.42 6.75 -0.23
CA GLY A 73 -12.67 5.43 -0.78
C GLY A 73 -13.98 4.82 -0.29
N LEU A 74 -14.36 5.12 0.96
CA LEU A 74 -15.62 4.62 1.53
C LEU A 74 -16.85 5.16 0.81
N ARG A 75 -16.78 6.35 0.19
CA ARG A 75 -17.86 6.86 -0.69
C ARG A 75 -17.94 6.09 -2.01
N ASP A 76 -16.82 5.53 -2.44
CA ASP A 76 -16.65 4.82 -3.71
C ASP A 76 -16.70 3.28 -3.54
N GLY A 77 -17.06 2.80 -2.35
CA GLY A 77 -17.35 1.39 -2.10
C GLY A 77 -16.33 0.63 -1.24
N GLY A 78 -15.33 1.29 -0.65
CA GLY A 78 -14.45 0.62 0.31
C GLY A 78 -13.09 1.28 0.56
N PHE A 79 -12.22 0.60 1.29
CA PHE A 79 -10.83 1.03 1.42
C PHE A 79 -10.11 0.93 0.07
N ARG A 80 -9.38 1.97 -0.29
CA ARG A 80 -8.83 2.15 -1.64
C ARG A 80 -7.40 1.63 -1.74
N THR A 81 -7.10 0.89 -2.80
CA THR A 81 -5.73 0.68 -3.29
C THR A 81 -5.60 1.35 -4.65
N GLN A 82 -4.56 2.16 -4.85
CA GLN A 82 -4.29 2.83 -6.11
C GLN A 82 -2.98 2.30 -6.70
N ILE A 83 -2.99 2.01 -8.00
CA ILE A 83 -1.82 1.52 -8.73
C ILE A 83 -1.61 2.41 -9.97
N PHE A 84 -0.43 2.99 -10.08
CA PHE A 84 0.02 3.65 -11.30
C PHE A 84 1.18 2.85 -11.91
N ALA A 85 1.10 2.52 -13.19
CA ALA A 85 2.14 1.80 -13.92
C ALA A 85 2.49 2.52 -15.23
N MET A 86 3.77 2.49 -15.60
CA MET A 86 4.31 3.03 -16.84
C MET A 86 5.22 1.99 -17.51
N TRP A 87 5.11 1.87 -18.83
CA TRP A 87 5.90 0.97 -19.65
C TRP A 87 6.85 1.73 -20.59
N PRO A 88 7.88 1.04 -21.13
CA PRO A 88 8.87 1.67 -22.01
C PRO A 88 8.37 2.29 -23.31
N ASP A 89 7.22 1.84 -23.82
CA ASP A 89 6.57 2.41 -25.00
C ASP A 89 5.75 3.68 -24.68
N GLY A 90 5.77 4.14 -23.42
CA GLY A 90 5.01 5.29 -22.95
C GLY A 90 3.58 4.96 -22.52
N THR A 91 3.13 3.71 -22.65
CA THR A 91 1.82 3.28 -22.12
C THR A 91 1.77 3.50 -20.62
N LYS A 92 0.58 3.92 -20.14
CA LYS A 92 0.32 4.18 -18.72
C LYS A 92 -0.97 3.50 -18.30
N ARG A 93 -1.02 3.08 -17.05
CA ARG A 93 -2.21 2.51 -16.43
C ARG A 93 -2.38 3.12 -15.04
N ASN A 94 -3.58 3.60 -14.76
CA ASN A 94 -3.99 4.00 -13.43
C ASN A 94 -5.23 3.17 -13.07
N ILE A 95 -5.18 2.46 -11.95
CA ILE A 95 -6.29 1.67 -11.45
C ILE A 95 -6.53 2.04 -10.00
N GLU A 96 -7.80 2.30 -9.67
CA GLU A 96 -8.29 2.35 -8.31
C GLU A 96 -9.10 1.10 -8.03
N LEU A 97 -8.81 0.48 -6.89
CA LEU A 97 -9.44 -0.73 -6.39
C LEU A 97 -10.07 -0.41 -5.06
N PHE A 98 -11.31 -0.85 -4.84
CA PHE A 98 -12.05 -0.62 -3.60
C PHE A 98 -12.38 -1.97 -2.96
N PHE A 99 -12.07 -2.07 -1.67
CA PHE A 99 -12.18 -3.29 -0.90
C PHE A 99 -13.03 -3.05 0.34
N ALA A 100 -13.94 -3.96 0.67
CA ALA A 100 -14.80 -3.81 1.83
C ALA A 100 -14.00 -3.86 3.14
N GLU A 101 -12.89 -4.60 3.18
CA GLU A 101 -12.12 -4.87 4.39
C GLU A 101 -10.69 -4.37 4.25
N SER A 102 -10.17 -3.77 5.33
CA SER A 102 -8.76 -3.44 5.52
C SER A 102 -8.29 -3.98 6.86
N ILE A 103 -7.45 -5.01 6.82
CA ILE A 103 -6.91 -5.70 7.98
C ILE A 103 -5.40 -5.46 8.00
N VAL A 104 -4.88 -4.93 9.09
CA VAL A 104 -3.43 -4.86 9.31
C VAL A 104 -3.11 -5.57 10.61
N THR A 105 -2.22 -6.56 10.52
CA THR A 105 -1.75 -7.35 11.66
C THR A 105 -0.28 -7.11 11.91
N ALA A 106 0.15 -7.27 13.15
CA ALA A 106 1.56 -7.26 13.52
C ALA A 106 1.85 -8.42 14.48
N GLU A 107 2.84 -9.24 14.15
CA GLU A 107 3.22 -10.40 14.96
C GLU A 107 4.50 -10.13 15.77
N GLY A 108 4.39 -10.09 17.10
CA GLY A 108 5.55 -9.84 17.96
C GLY A 108 5.21 -9.55 19.42
N TYR A 109 6.18 -9.00 20.15
CA TYR A 109 5.95 -8.50 21.51
C TYR A 109 5.36 -7.08 21.53
N SER A 110 5.58 -6.34 20.44
CA SER A 110 5.10 -4.97 20.23
C SER A 110 4.89 -4.76 18.73
N PRO A 111 3.86 -3.99 18.29
CA PRO A 111 3.63 -3.69 16.88
C PRO A 111 4.77 -2.88 16.24
N VAL A 112 5.62 -2.24 17.05
CA VAL A 112 6.72 -1.36 16.61
C VAL A 112 7.88 -2.13 15.98
N GLN A 113 8.09 -3.37 16.41
CA GLN A 113 9.21 -4.23 16.03
C GLN A 113 8.72 -5.60 15.51
N ALA A 114 7.53 -5.60 14.94
CA ALA A 114 6.85 -6.79 14.46
C ALA A 114 6.85 -6.82 12.93
N GLU A 115 6.77 -8.02 12.37
CA GLU A 115 6.40 -8.17 10.97
C GLU A 115 4.96 -7.70 10.80
N VAL A 116 4.72 -6.86 9.81
CA VAL A 116 3.41 -6.24 9.57
C VAL A 116 2.83 -6.77 8.27
N HIS A 117 1.61 -7.30 8.35
CA HIS A 117 0.86 -7.77 7.19
C HIS A 117 -0.39 -6.93 6.99
N GLY A 118 -0.51 -6.29 5.83
CA GLY A 118 -1.70 -5.55 5.40
C GLY A 118 -2.48 -6.34 4.35
N VAL A 119 -3.80 -6.36 4.48
CA VAL A 119 -4.73 -7.05 3.58
C VAL A 119 -5.92 -6.14 3.30
N TRP A 120 -6.11 -5.80 2.02
CA TRP A 120 -7.31 -5.16 1.51
C TRP A 120 -8.05 -6.22 0.69
N LYS A 121 -9.29 -6.55 1.06
CA LYS A 121 -10.02 -7.66 0.44
C LYS A 121 -11.53 -7.46 0.36
N THR A 122 -12.16 -8.21 -0.53
CA THR A 122 -13.62 -8.35 -0.58
C THR A 122 -14.11 -9.28 0.52
N VAL A 123 -15.37 -9.13 0.92
CA VAL A 123 -15.99 -9.93 2.01
C VAL A 123 -16.01 -11.43 1.69
N ASP A 124 -16.08 -11.78 0.42
CA ASP A 124 -16.10 -13.16 -0.09
C ASP A 124 -14.71 -13.72 -0.44
N ASP A 125 -13.64 -12.98 -0.12
CA ASP A 125 -12.25 -13.33 -0.45
C ASP A 125 -11.96 -13.52 -1.95
N ALA A 126 -12.87 -13.10 -2.84
CA ALA A 126 -12.71 -13.25 -4.29
C ALA A 126 -11.64 -12.32 -4.88
N ALA A 127 -11.31 -11.21 -4.21
CA ALA A 127 -10.25 -10.31 -4.60
C ALA A 127 -9.49 -9.74 -3.40
N SER A 128 -8.17 -9.62 -3.55
CA SER A 128 -7.31 -9.06 -2.51
C SER A 128 -6.06 -8.36 -3.05
N ALA A 129 -5.62 -7.35 -2.32
CA ALA A 129 -4.30 -6.75 -2.41
C ALA A 129 -3.64 -6.79 -1.03
N THR A 130 -2.40 -7.28 -0.95
CA THR A 130 -1.71 -7.47 0.33
C THR A 130 -0.32 -6.87 0.30
N PHE A 131 0.18 -6.49 1.48
CA PHE A 131 1.60 -6.25 1.69
C PHE A 131 2.10 -6.97 2.94
N THR A 132 3.39 -7.27 2.97
CA THR A 132 4.11 -7.71 4.17
C THR A 132 5.39 -6.89 4.27
N VAL A 133 5.68 -6.36 5.46
CA VAL A 133 6.93 -5.65 5.75
C VAL A 133 7.62 -6.34 6.91
N ALA A 134 8.86 -6.78 6.70
CA ALA A 134 9.62 -7.48 7.72
C ALA A 134 9.89 -6.59 8.94
N ALA A 135 9.93 -7.18 10.13
CA ALA A 135 10.12 -6.50 11.41
C ALA A 135 11.37 -5.58 11.46
N ASN A 136 12.44 -5.99 10.78
CA ASN A 136 13.70 -5.27 10.72
C ASN A 136 13.79 -4.26 9.55
N LEU A 137 12.70 -4.11 8.79
CA LEU A 137 12.56 -3.31 7.57
C LEU A 137 13.52 -3.73 6.44
N SER A 138 13.97 -5.00 6.41
CA SER A 138 14.91 -5.47 5.37
C SER A 138 14.23 -5.79 4.05
N THR A 139 12.95 -6.14 4.08
CA THR A 139 12.19 -6.60 2.92
C THR A 139 10.74 -6.17 3.01
N ALA A 140 10.12 -6.03 1.84
CA ALA A 140 8.68 -5.98 1.72
C ALA A 140 8.21 -6.76 0.49
N THR A 141 7.02 -7.33 0.57
CA THR A 141 6.40 -8.08 -0.52
C THR A 141 4.95 -7.66 -0.65
N LEU A 142 4.51 -7.42 -1.88
CA LEU A 142 3.13 -7.14 -2.22
C LEU A 142 2.61 -8.26 -3.11
N ASN A 143 1.34 -8.62 -2.92
CA ASN A 143 0.65 -9.60 -3.75
C ASN A 143 -0.71 -9.05 -4.17
N PHE A 144 -1.03 -9.23 -5.44
CA PHE A 144 -2.31 -8.87 -6.02
C PHE A 144 -2.99 -10.12 -6.59
N SER A 145 -4.25 -10.28 -6.22
CA SER A 145 -5.16 -11.26 -6.78
C SER A 145 -6.51 -10.58 -6.98
N VAL A 146 -6.64 -9.83 -8.08
CA VAL A 146 -7.85 -9.07 -8.40
C VAL A 146 -8.33 -9.45 -9.79
N PRO A 147 -9.34 -10.32 -9.90
CA PRO A 147 -9.81 -10.85 -11.18
C PRO A 147 -10.11 -9.75 -12.20
N ASN A 148 -9.68 -9.97 -13.44
CA ASN A 148 -9.89 -9.07 -14.59
C ASN A 148 -9.37 -7.63 -14.38
N LYS A 149 -8.42 -7.44 -13.45
CA LYS A 149 -7.82 -6.12 -13.18
C LYS A 149 -6.31 -6.20 -13.04
N VAL A 150 -5.83 -6.92 -12.03
CA VAL A 150 -4.40 -7.02 -11.73
C VAL A 150 -4.08 -8.28 -10.93
N SER A 151 -2.97 -8.93 -11.28
CA SER A 151 -2.44 -10.07 -10.52
C SER A 151 -0.92 -10.09 -10.54
N GLY A 152 -0.31 -10.62 -9.48
CA GLY A 152 1.14 -10.85 -9.41
C GLY A 152 1.77 -10.26 -8.17
N THR A 153 3.07 -9.97 -8.24
CA THR A 153 3.89 -9.65 -7.06
C THR A 153 4.84 -8.49 -7.30
N LEU A 154 5.12 -7.76 -6.23
CA LEU A 154 6.25 -6.83 -6.12
C LEU A 154 7.07 -7.21 -4.89
N GLU A 155 8.38 -7.23 -5.03
CA GLU A 155 9.32 -7.52 -3.96
C GLU A 155 10.32 -6.39 -3.81
N MET A 156 10.62 -6.04 -2.56
CA MET A 156 11.57 -5.01 -2.19
C MET A 156 12.61 -5.57 -1.24
N ARG A 157 13.87 -5.25 -1.47
CA ARG A 157 14.98 -5.53 -0.56
C ARG A 157 15.69 -4.23 -0.22
N ALA A 158 15.65 -3.85 1.05
CA ALA A 158 16.29 -2.65 1.53
C ALA A 158 17.80 -2.68 1.27
N THR A 159 18.36 -1.57 0.79
CA THR A 159 19.81 -1.44 0.60
C THR A 159 20.48 -0.85 1.83
N SER A 160 21.82 -0.82 1.85
CA SER A 160 22.59 -0.08 2.85
C SER A 160 22.10 1.38 2.92
N GLY A 161 21.89 1.89 4.14
CA GLY A 161 21.40 3.26 4.38
C GLY A 161 19.88 3.44 4.29
N SER A 162 19.10 2.40 3.97
CA SER A 162 17.63 2.44 3.91
C SER A 162 16.93 2.96 5.18
N LYS A 163 17.56 2.77 6.35
CA LYS A 163 17.05 3.24 7.64
C LYS A 163 17.31 4.71 7.94
N ALA A 164 18.04 5.43 7.07
CA ALA A 164 18.24 6.87 7.21
C ALA A 164 16.92 7.68 7.08
N GLY A 165 15.82 7.04 6.66
CA GLY A 165 14.49 7.64 6.60
C GLY A 165 13.64 7.48 7.87
N LEU A 166 14.17 6.86 8.94
CA LEU A 166 13.45 6.70 10.20
C LEU A 166 13.60 7.95 11.08
N PRO A 167 12.49 8.46 11.65
CA PRO A 167 12.53 9.63 12.52
C PRO A 167 13.05 9.26 13.91
N SER A 168 14.00 10.01 14.44
CA SER A 168 14.49 9.86 15.83
C SER A 168 13.68 10.66 16.84
N THR A 169 12.89 11.63 16.35
CA THR A 169 11.99 12.48 17.14
C THR A 169 10.64 12.61 16.43
N GLU A 170 9.62 13.08 17.15
CA GLU A 170 8.32 13.36 16.55
C GLU A 170 8.40 14.46 15.50
N GLU A 171 9.19 15.50 15.79
CA GLU A 171 9.39 16.64 14.90
C GLU A 171 10.01 16.24 13.56
N GLU A 172 10.92 15.25 13.54
CA GLU A 172 11.51 14.71 12.32
C GLU A 172 10.51 13.96 11.43
N ALA A 173 9.41 13.47 12.00
CA ALA A 173 8.35 12.78 11.28
C ALA A 173 7.27 13.73 10.75
N LEU A 174 7.24 15.00 11.17
CA LEU A 174 6.20 15.94 10.76
C LEU A 174 6.46 16.46 9.34
N LEU A 175 5.49 16.24 8.46
CA LEU A 175 5.39 16.94 7.18
C LEU A 175 4.79 18.34 7.37
N SER A 176 3.80 18.44 8.26
CA SER A 176 3.18 19.69 8.73
C SER A 176 2.55 19.46 10.10
N PRO A 177 2.09 20.50 10.82
CA PRO A 177 1.44 20.31 12.13
C PRO A 177 0.27 19.32 12.05
N GLY A 178 0.40 18.18 12.75
CA GLY A 178 -0.60 17.12 12.77
C GLY A 178 -0.61 16.18 11.56
N MET A 179 0.40 16.26 10.68
CA MET A 179 0.56 15.37 9.52
C MET A 179 1.97 14.79 9.51
N TYR A 180 2.05 13.47 9.53
CA TYR A 180 3.31 12.73 9.57
C TYR A 180 3.66 12.19 8.17
N TYR A 181 4.95 12.15 7.85
CA TYR A 181 5.50 11.51 6.67
C TYR A 181 6.88 10.98 7.00
N MET A 182 7.11 9.70 6.73
CA MET A 182 8.42 9.08 6.88
C MET A 182 8.65 8.01 5.82
N ARG A 183 9.88 7.52 5.74
CA ARG A 183 10.28 6.49 4.77
C ARG A 183 10.83 5.26 5.48
N PRO A 184 9.98 4.29 5.86
CA PRO A 184 10.41 3.08 6.55
C PRO A 184 11.53 2.32 5.83
N ILE A 185 11.46 2.30 4.49
CA ILE A 185 12.54 1.82 3.63
C ILE A 185 12.84 2.93 2.63
N SER A 186 13.85 3.76 2.89
CA SER A 186 14.15 4.92 2.03
C SER A 186 14.77 4.56 0.68
N LEU A 187 15.38 3.38 0.57
CA LEU A 187 15.97 2.86 -0.66
C LEU A 187 15.95 1.32 -0.65
N ALA A 188 15.45 0.75 -1.74
CA ALA A 188 15.36 -0.68 -1.97
C ALA A 188 15.73 -1.06 -3.40
N GLU A 189 16.21 -2.28 -3.58
CA GLU A 189 16.13 -3.01 -4.84
C GLU A 189 14.71 -3.54 -5.01
N VAL A 190 14.15 -3.37 -6.21
CA VAL A 190 12.76 -3.71 -6.50
C VAL A 190 12.68 -4.68 -7.67
N SER A 191 11.91 -5.75 -7.48
CA SER A 191 11.50 -6.68 -8.52
C SER A 191 9.98 -6.67 -8.65
N VAL A 192 9.48 -6.67 -9.89
CA VAL A 192 8.06 -6.64 -10.21
C VAL A 192 7.76 -7.72 -11.23
N ASP A 193 6.69 -8.46 -11.00
CA ASP A 193 6.02 -9.33 -11.95
C ASP A 193 4.51 -9.17 -11.77
N LEU A 194 3.93 -8.18 -12.46
CA LEU A 194 2.51 -7.88 -12.41
C LEU A 194 1.90 -7.99 -13.80
N THR A 195 0.69 -8.51 -13.87
CA THR A 195 -0.12 -8.57 -15.09
C THR A 195 -1.35 -7.70 -14.88
N PHE A 196 -1.61 -6.80 -15.82
CA PHE A 196 -2.74 -5.87 -15.83
C PHE A 196 -3.70 -6.24 -16.94
N GLU A 197 -4.99 -6.21 -16.62
CA GLU A 197 -6.03 -6.19 -17.64
C GLU A 197 -6.11 -4.76 -18.21
N MET A 198 -5.96 -4.64 -19.53
CA MET A 198 -6.06 -3.39 -20.27
C MET A 198 -7.48 -3.25 -20.82
N VAL A 199 -8.09 -2.10 -20.58
CA VAL A 199 -9.38 -1.76 -21.20
C VAL A 199 -9.07 -0.90 -22.42
N PRO A 200 -9.56 -1.27 -23.62
CA PRO A 200 -9.37 -0.46 -24.82
C PRO A 200 -9.90 0.96 -24.60
N LEU A 201 -9.26 1.94 -25.24
CA LEU A 201 -9.82 3.29 -25.26
C LEU A 201 -11.16 3.27 -26.03
N PRO A 202 -12.13 4.14 -25.68
CA PRO A 202 -13.46 4.14 -26.33
C PRO A 202 -13.44 4.31 -27.86
N ALA A 203 -12.35 4.82 -28.44
CA ALA A 203 -12.18 4.97 -29.88
C ALA A 203 -11.72 3.68 -30.60
N GLU A 204 -11.34 2.63 -29.85
CA GLU A 204 -10.81 1.36 -30.38
C GLU A 204 -11.80 0.19 -30.13
N SER A 205 -12.94 0.45 -29.48
CA SER A 205 -13.88 -0.57 -29.00
C SER A 205 -14.96 -0.99 -30.00
N GLU A 206 -14.75 -0.85 -31.32
CA GLU A 206 -15.72 -1.33 -32.32
C GLU A 206 -15.68 -2.85 -32.54
N GLY A 207 -14.84 -3.58 -31.81
CA GLY A 207 -14.73 -5.04 -31.85
C GLY A 207 -15.05 -5.71 -30.52
N ASN A 208 -15.63 -6.91 -30.59
CA ASN A 208 -15.84 -7.83 -29.46
C ASN A 208 -14.50 -8.49 -29.04
N GLU A 209 -13.41 -7.72 -29.02
CA GLU A 209 -12.08 -8.21 -28.74
C GLU A 209 -11.93 -8.49 -27.24
N ALA A 210 -11.28 -9.60 -26.93
CA ALA A 210 -10.97 -9.95 -25.55
C ALA A 210 -10.07 -8.85 -24.95
N PRO A 211 -10.25 -8.53 -23.66
CA PRO A 211 -9.38 -7.57 -22.99
C PRO A 211 -7.90 -7.97 -23.12
N GLU A 212 -7.06 -7.01 -23.51
CA GLU A 212 -5.62 -7.24 -23.66
C GLU A 212 -4.98 -7.35 -22.27
N GLN A 213 -4.11 -8.33 -22.08
CA GLN A 213 -3.31 -8.43 -20.86
C GLN A 213 -1.91 -7.91 -21.09
N ARG A 214 -1.45 -7.08 -20.15
CA ARG A 214 -0.14 -6.44 -20.25
C ARG A 214 0.69 -6.70 -19.00
N LYS A 215 1.89 -7.24 -19.20
CA LYS A 215 2.84 -7.51 -18.11
C LYS A 215 3.74 -6.31 -17.84
N LEU A 216 3.97 -6.02 -16.57
CA LEU A 216 5.01 -5.12 -16.08
C LEU A 216 6.04 -5.97 -15.34
N ILE A 217 7.21 -6.15 -15.93
CA ILE A 217 8.26 -7.02 -15.39
C ILE A 217 9.59 -6.27 -15.37
N PHE A 218 10.24 -6.24 -14.20
CA PHE A 218 11.66 -5.89 -14.07
C PHE A 218 12.23 -6.50 -12.79
N GLN A 219 13.52 -6.87 -12.78
CA GLN A 219 14.16 -7.55 -11.64
C GLN A 219 15.21 -6.69 -10.91
N SER A 220 15.51 -5.49 -11.42
CA SER A 220 16.59 -4.65 -10.91
C SER A 220 16.20 -3.17 -10.92
N GLY A 221 15.02 -2.87 -10.37
CA GLY A 221 14.58 -1.50 -10.14
C GLY A 221 15.09 -0.92 -8.83
N LYS A 222 14.85 0.38 -8.63
CA LYS A 222 15.03 1.09 -7.36
C LYS A 222 13.70 1.70 -6.91
N GLY A 223 13.48 1.76 -5.61
CA GLY A 223 12.28 2.35 -5.02
C GLY A 223 12.37 2.43 -3.49
N GLY A 224 11.23 2.61 -2.84
CA GLY A 224 11.12 2.76 -1.40
C GLY A 224 9.71 2.51 -0.86
N ILE A 225 9.59 2.64 0.45
CA ILE A 225 8.32 2.61 1.18
C ILE A 225 8.19 3.92 1.92
N ASP A 226 7.02 4.55 1.77
CA ASP A 226 6.63 5.73 2.52
C ASP A 226 5.42 5.42 3.40
N ARG A 227 5.33 6.12 4.53
CA ARG A 227 4.27 5.97 5.53
C ARG A 227 3.79 7.34 5.99
N CYS A 228 2.47 7.54 5.93
CA CYS A 228 1.79 8.76 6.38
C CYS A 228 0.57 8.44 7.23
#